data_AF-A0A832JNR5-F1
#
_entry.id   AF-A0A832JNR5-F1
#
_cell.length_a   1.000
_cell.length_b   1.000
_cell.length_c   1.000
_cell.angle_alpha   90.00
_cell.angle_beta   90.00
_cell.angle_gamma   90.00
#
_symmetry.space_group_name_H-M   'P 1'
#
loop_
_entity.id
_entity.type
_entity.pdbx_description
1 polymer ?
#
loop_
_entity_poly.entity_id
_entity_poly.type
_entity_poly.pdbx_seq_one_letter_code
_entity_poly.pdbx_strand_id
1 'polypeptide(L)'
;MELLRRTYNFSDFSEADLEALLHYMGTLGIARVSDGIVQKPPRTKRLIEYYFENLSMIPEEKQYLVVEEESGEPVGILDEAFVAEYGEVGTKFILGGRPWIILNLSGTRIYVARLKEGEGAVPSWVGDEIPVPLEVAMEVGEIRRRYQEHREGGASAEEAIAGLADEYQTPRHLMSRALREVEEHISLGIPVPTDRRIVVEEAGEYVVVHVTGGLRINRTLARLLTVHLAEKVGAPVSAQSDPYRIVLKSKTLSADNVLQALGEILSEELLRRAVETSGVFRRRLVHVARKMGVVGKEVSLLDVSAQMLVESLKGTPVYEEALRFTVFTDYDWEGAKWLIGEVQAGRIETARCTLGSPSPLASLTISRYQHEYEAYTPERIHRLVVNAVRARINSELVVLACVDCRKYVETAEVGGVEGRPSCPLCGSQRIGVVRTAGREDVESVLRGRTPESRRLWREAERTSPLVEKYGKAAVFVLSARGMSVKEAEQLLSREPRISPRLIEEIIEHEKKALLREFS
;
A
#
# COMPACT_ATOMS: atom_id res chain seq x y z
N MET A 1 -11.83 -36.16 0.51
CA MET A 1 -11.51 -35.88 1.92
C MET A 1 -10.41 -36.76 2.48
N GLU A 2 -10.57 -38.10 2.48
CA GLU A 2 -9.61 -39.02 3.12
C GLU A 2 -8.15 -38.79 2.69
N LEU A 3 -7.90 -38.59 1.39
CA LEU A 3 -6.55 -38.31 0.88
C LEU A 3 -5.97 -36.98 1.40
N LEU A 4 -6.77 -35.91 1.44
CA LEU A 4 -6.31 -34.59 1.87
C LEU A 4 -5.95 -34.60 3.35
N ARG A 5 -6.84 -35.15 4.20
CA ARG A 5 -6.65 -35.19 5.65
C ARG A 5 -5.50 -36.09 6.12
N ARG A 6 -4.93 -36.92 5.23
CA ARG A 6 -3.69 -37.67 5.52
C ARG A 6 -2.44 -36.78 5.54
N THR A 7 -2.52 -35.55 5.04
CA THR A 7 -1.41 -34.61 5.02
C THR A 7 -1.50 -33.63 6.19
N TYR A 8 -0.35 -33.23 6.73
CA TYR A 8 -0.27 -32.33 7.88
C TYR A 8 -1.01 -31.00 7.66
N ASN A 9 -0.82 -30.37 6.49
CA ASN A 9 -1.39 -29.05 6.21
C ASN A 9 -2.91 -29.04 5.98
N PHE A 10 -3.53 -30.21 5.75
CA PHE A 10 -4.96 -30.32 5.44
C PHE A 10 -5.69 -31.27 6.40
N SER A 11 -5.10 -31.58 7.56
CA SER A 11 -5.70 -32.48 8.56
C SER A 11 -7.09 -32.00 9.00
N ASP A 12 -7.23 -30.68 9.18
CA ASP A 12 -8.46 -30.04 9.66
C ASP A 12 -9.30 -29.42 8.52
N PHE A 13 -8.99 -29.74 7.26
CA PHE A 13 -9.73 -29.21 6.11
C PHE A 13 -11.19 -29.69 6.12
N SER A 14 -12.12 -28.75 5.98
CA SER A 14 -13.55 -29.02 6.09
C SER A 14 -14.16 -29.52 4.78
N GLU A 15 -15.24 -30.30 4.88
CA GLU A 15 -15.99 -30.76 3.69
C GLU A 15 -16.64 -29.58 2.95
N ALA A 16 -17.16 -28.61 3.70
CA ALA A 16 -17.73 -27.38 3.15
C ALA A 16 -16.70 -26.55 2.36
N ASP A 17 -15.47 -26.41 2.87
CA ASP A 17 -14.39 -25.72 2.16
C ASP A 17 -14.02 -26.47 0.87
N LEU A 18 -13.97 -27.81 0.90
CA LEU A 18 -13.71 -28.61 -0.30
C LEU A 18 -14.80 -28.41 -1.36
N GLU A 19 -16.06 -28.48 -0.95
CA GLU A 19 -17.19 -28.29 -1.87
C GLU A 19 -17.19 -26.89 -2.49
N ALA A 20 -16.98 -25.85 -1.68
CA ALA A 20 -16.87 -24.48 -2.16
C ALA A 20 -15.71 -24.30 -3.14
N LEU A 21 -14.54 -24.89 -2.84
CA LEU A 21 -13.38 -24.86 -3.71
C LEU A 21 -13.63 -25.59 -5.03
N LEU A 22 -14.21 -26.79 -4.99
CA LEU A 22 -14.52 -27.58 -6.19
C LEU A 22 -15.54 -26.87 -7.08
N HIS A 23 -16.58 -26.29 -6.49
CA HIS A 23 -17.56 -25.48 -7.22
C HIS A 23 -16.85 -24.29 -7.91
N TYR A 24 -15.97 -23.59 -7.19
CA TYR A 24 -15.20 -22.48 -7.72
C TYR A 24 -14.21 -22.90 -8.83
N MET A 25 -13.55 -24.05 -8.70
CA MET A 25 -12.74 -24.63 -9.79
C MET A 25 -13.58 -24.92 -11.05
N GLY A 26 -14.86 -25.26 -10.85
CA GLY A 26 -15.85 -25.43 -11.92
C GLY A 26 -16.11 -24.13 -12.68
N THR A 27 -16.32 -23.01 -11.97
CA THR A 27 -16.58 -21.70 -12.59
C THR A 27 -15.36 -21.18 -13.37
N LEU A 28 -14.14 -21.53 -12.93
CA LEU A 28 -12.90 -21.22 -13.64
C LEU A 28 -12.64 -22.13 -14.85
N GLY A 29 -13.44 -23.17 -15.07
CA GLY A 29 -13.24 -24.14 -16.15
C GLY A 29 -12.01 -25.05 -15.94
N ILE A 30 -11.51 -25.15 -14.71
CA ILE A 30 -10.38 -26.01 -14.33
C ILE A 30 -10.87 -27.45 -14.12
N ALA A 31 -12.06 -27.61 -13.57
CA ALA A 31 -12.68 -28.92 -13.33
C ALA A 31 -14.13 -28.94 -13.84
N ARG A 32 -14.66 -30.14 -14.07
CA ARG A 32 -16.12 -30.36 -14.18
C ARG A 32 -16.56 -31.10 -12.93
N VAL A 33 -17.49 -30.51 -12.18
CA VAL A 33 -18.01 -31.09 -10.93
C VAL A 33 -19.49 -31.39 -11.11
N SER A 34 -19.89 -32.64 -10.93
CA SER A 34 -21.29 -33.10 -11.00
C SER A 34 -21.50 -34.22 -10.00
N ASP A 35 -22.52 -34.13 -9.16
CA ASP A 35 -22.95 -35.21 -8.26
C ASP A 35 -21.81 -35.79 -7.38
N GLY A 36 -20.93 -34.92 -6.88
CA GLY A 36 -19.76 -35.30 -6.08
C GLY A 36 -18.60 -35.92 -6.87
N ILE A 37 -18.71 -36.02 -8.20
CA ILE A 37 -17.67 -36.51 -9.10
C ILE A 37 -16.92 -35.32 -9.72
N VAL A 38 -15.61 -35.32 -9.56
CA VAL A 38 -14.70 -34.35 -10.19
C VAL A 38 -14.09 -34.99 -11.43
N GLN A 39 -14.29 -34.36 -12.58
CA GLN A 39 -13.83 -34.83 -13.90
C GLN A 39 -13.03 -33.77 -14.64
N LYS A 40 -12.27 -34.22 -15.64
CA LYS A 40 -11.61 -33.34 -16.60
C LYS A 40 -12.66 -32.48 -17.33
N PRO A 41 -12.45 -31.16 -17.48
CA PRO A 41 -13.37 -30.32 -18.23
C PRO A 41 -13.33 -30.69 -19.73
N PRO A 42 -14.44 -30.53 -20.47
CA PRO A 42 -14.48 -30.79 -21.92
C PRO A 42 -13.47 -29.97 -22.71
N ARG A 43 -13.25 -28.71 -22.28
CA ARG A 43 -12.18 -27.84 -22.80
C ARG A 43 -11.03 -27.86 -21.83
N THR A 44 -9.92 -28.47 -22.24
CA THR A 44 -8.81 -28.80 -21.35
C THR A 44 -7.73 -27.72 -21.29
N LYS A 45 -7.80 -26.73 -22.19
CA LYS A 45 -6.81 -25.65 -22.30
C LYS A 45 -6.56 -24.97 -20.94
N ARG A 46 -7.63 -24.55 -20.27
CA ARG A 46 -7.55 -23.84 -18.98
C ARG A 46 -6.95 -24.69 -17.85
N LEU A 47 -7.35 -25.96 -17.76
CA LEU A 47 -6.77 -26.92 -16.80
C LEU A 47 -5.26 -27.10 -17.05
N ILE A 48 -4.85 -27.26 -18.31
CA ILE A 48 -3.43 -27.44 -18.67
C ILE A 48 -2.63 -26.18 -18.32
N GLU A 49 -3.11 -25.01 -18.72
CA GLU A 49 -2.49 -23.72 -18.34
C GLU A 49 -2.35 -23.60 -16.82
N TYR A 50 -3.44 -23.82 -16.08
CA TYR A 50 -3.44 -23.76 -14.62
C TYR A 50 -2.39 -24.70 -14.00
N TYR A 51 -2.33 -25.96 -14.45
CA TYR A 51 -1.40 -26.95 -13.93
C TYR A 51 0.06 -26.54 -14.14
N PHE A 52 0.44 -26.14 -15.36
CA PHE A 52 1.82 -25.81 -15.69
C PHE A 52 2.25 -24.44 -15.14
N GLU A 53 1.33 -23.49 -15.01
CA GLU A 53 1.62 -22.18 -14.42
C GLU A 53 1.80 -22.24 -12.88
N ASN A 54 1.27 -23.27 -12.21
CA ASN A 54 1.25 -23.37 -10.74
C ASN A 54 2.02 -24.58 -10.17
N LEU A 55 3.03 -25.08 -10.88
CA LEU A 55 3.88 -26.20 -10.40
C LEU A 55 4.73 -25.86 -9.16
N SER A 56 5.00 -24.58 -8.92
CA SER A 56 5.77 -24.10 -7.76
C SER A 56 4.87 -23.31 -6.82
N MET A 57 5.11 -23.41 -5.51
CA MET A 57 4.47 -22.56 -4.49
C MET A 57 5.17 -21.19 -4.36
N ILE A 58 6.41 -21.05 -4.84
CA ILE A 58 7.09 -19.75 -4.91
C ILE A 58 6.38 -18.91 -5.98
N PRO A 59 5.93 -17.68 -5.65
CA PRO A 59 5.31 -16.81 -6.64
C PRO A 59 6.37 -16.25 -7.58
N GLU A 60 6.04 -16.21 -8.87
CA GLU A 60 6.78 -15.35 -9.81
C GLU A 60 6.26 -13.93 -9.60
N GLU A 61 7.12 -13.05 -9.09
CA GLU A 61 6.77 -11.66 -8.84
C GLU A 61 7.01 -10.83 -10.09
N LYS A 62 6.03 -9.99 -10.44
CA LYS A 62 6.23 -9.00 -11.47
C LYS A 62 7.08 -7.86 -10.96
N GLN A 63 7.80 -7.26 -11.88
CA GLN A 63 8.64 -6.10 -11.64
C GLN A 63 8.08 -4.90 -12.38
N TYR A 64 8.04 -3.77 -11.69
CA TYR A 64 7.53 -2.50 -12.17
C TYR A 64 8.69 -1.52 -12.28
N LEU A 65 8.81 -0.85 -13.43
CA LEU A 65 9.86 0.13 -13.65
C LEU A 65 9.49 1.43 -12.91
N VAL A 66 10.36 1.87 -12.01
CA VAL A 66 10.21 3.15 -11.33
C VAL A 66 10.88 4.22 -12.18
N VAL A 67 10.12 5.26 -12.52
CA VAL A 67 10.55 6.35 -13.39
C VAL A 67 10.38 7.67 -12.65
N GLU A 68 11.42 8.50 -12.62
CA GLU A 68 11.31 9.86 -12.12
C GLU A 68 10.47 10.70 -13.10
N GLU A 69 9.39 11.29 -12.61
CA GLU A 69 8.40 12.00 -13.45
C GLU A 69 9.00 13.23 -14.14
N GLU A 70 9.90 13.97 -13.48
CA GLU A 70 10.48 15.20 -14.03
C GLU A 70 11.48 14.95 -15.15
N SER A 71 12.33 13.93 -15.00
CA SER A 71 13.41 13.61 -15.93
C SER A 71 13.04 12.52 -16.94
N GLY A 72 12.02 11.71 -16.63
CA GLY A 72 11.70 10.48 -17.36
C GLY A 72 12.74 9.38 -17.16
N GLU A 73 13.70 9.55 -16.25
CA GLU A 73 14.79 8.61 -16.04
C GLU A 73 14.32 7.40 -15.22
N PRO A 74 14.72 6.17 -15.61
CA PRO A 74 14.54 4.99 -14.77
C PRO A 74 15.40 5.10 -13.51
N VAL A 75 14.75 5.08 -12.34
CA VAL A 75 15.42 5.17 -11.04
C VAL A 75 15.59 3.82 -10.35
N GLY A 76 14.81 2.82 -10.77
CA GLY A 76 14.96 1.44 -10.31
C GLY A 76 13.72 0.59 -10.62
N ILE A 77 13.55 -0.48 -9.85
CA ILE A 77 12.50 -1.48 -10.05
C ILE A 77 11.86 -1.79 -8.70
N LEU A 78 10.54 -1.92 -8.68
CA LEU A 78 9.77 -2.40 -7.54
C LEU A 78 9.10 -3.74 -7.85
N ASP A 79 9.01 -4.61 -6.85
CA ASP A 79 8.29 -5.87 -6.99
C ASP A 79 6.78 -5.68 -6.85
N GLU A 80 6.04 -6.71 -7.26
CA GLU A 80 4.58 -6.73 -7.20
C GLU A 80 4.04 -6.74 -5.78
N ALA A 81 4.77 -7.38 -4.87
CA ALA A 81 4.44 -7.42 -3.46
C ALA A 81 4.32 -5.99 -2.90
N PHE A 82 5.30 -5.15 -3.18
CA PHE A 82 5.35 -3.75 -2.81
C PHE A 82 4.20 -2.97 -3.44
N VAL A 83 3.93 -3.15 -4.73
CA VAL A 83 2.85 -2.42 -5.42
C VAL A 83 1.47 -2.82 -4.89
N ALA A 84 1.26 -4.10 -4.59
CA ALA A 84 -0.01 -4.56 -4.03
C ALA A 84 -0.27 -3.99 -2.64
N GLU A 85 0.79 -3.86 -1.84
CA GLU A 85 0.70 -3.41 -0.45
C GLU A 85 0.67 -1.87 -0.35
N TYR A 86 1.56 -1.19 -1.08
CA TYR A 86 1.92 0.23 -0.96
C TYR A 86 1.75 1.03 -2.26
N GLY A 87 1.23 0.43 -3.34
CA GLY A 87 1.09 1.07 -4.66
C GLY A 87 -0.03 2.12 -4.76
N GLU A 88 -0.16 2.97 -3.75
CA GLU A 88 -1.11 4.08 -3.73
C GLU A 88 -0.39 5.40 -4.01
N VAL A 89 -1.07 6.31 -4.72
CA VAL A 89 -0.55 7.67 -4.95
C VAL A 89 -0.36 8.38 -3.62
N GLY A 90 0.79 9.04 -3.45
CA GLY A 90 1.21 9.67 -2.22
C GLY A 90 2.07 8.77 -1.32
N THR A 91 2.21 7.48 -1.62
CA THR A 91 3.03 6.56 -0.82
C THR A 91 4.50 6.89 -0.94
N LYS A 92 5.20 6.92 0.20
CA LYS A 92 6.62 7.23 0.30
C LYS A 92 7.44 5.98 0.50
N PHE A 93 8.57 5.88 -0.19
CA PHE A 93 9.47 4.74 -0.07
C PHE A 93 10.93 5.10 -0.38
N ILE A 94 11.85 4.22 -0.01
CA ILE A 94 13.29 4.38 -0.24
C ILE A 94 13.68 3.46 -1.39
N LEU A 95 14.35 4.02 -2.40
CA LEU A 95 14.92 3.27 -3.52
C LEU A 95 16.32 3.81 -3.82
N GLY A 96 17.32 2.93 -3.81
CA GLY A 96 18.72 3.33 -3.97
C GLY A 96 19.22 4.28 -2.87
N GLY A 97 18.70 4.14 -1.64
CA GLY A 97 19.04 5.00 -0.50
C GLY A 97 18.45 6.41 -0.56
N ARG A 98 17.55 6.70 -1.51
CA ARG A 98 16.90 8.00 -1.67
C ARG A 98 15.39 7.88 -1.47
N PRO A 99 14.75 8.90 -0.88
CA PRO A 99 13.31 8.91 -0.68
C PRO A 99 12.56 9.39 -1.93
N TRP A 100 11.48 8.67 -2.23
CA TRP A 100 10.60 8.90 -3.37
C TRP A 100 9.14 8.93 -2.91
N ILE A 101 8.30 9.64 -3.63
CA ILE A 101 6.84 9.64 -3.46
C ILE A 101 6.18 9.18 -4.77
N ILE A 102 5.25 8.23 -4.68
CA ILE A 102 4.46 7.76 -5.83
C ILE A 102 3.51 8.88 -6.26
N LEU A 103 3.63 9.33 -7.51
CA LEU A 103 2.75 10.33 -8.10
C LEU A 103 1.64 9.69 -8.94
N ASN A 104 1.97 8.60 -9.64
CA ASN A 104 1.06 7.92 -10.54
C ASN A 104 1.53 6.48 -10.78
N LEU A 105 0.60 5.59 -11.09
CA LEU A 105 0.91 4.23 -11.52
C LEU A 105 0.18 3.96 -12.84
N SER A 106 0.90 3.45 -13.85
CA SER A 106 0.33 3.22 -15.18
C SER A 106 1.01 2.05 -15.89
N GLY A 107 0.24 1.02 -16.25
CA GLY A 107 0.70 -0.13 -17.03
C GLY A 107 1.77 -0.96 -16.33
N THR A 108 3.04 -0.71 -16.64
CA THR A 108 4.20 -1.36 -15.99
C THR A 108 5.16 -0.36 -15.35
N ARG A 109 4.75 0.91 -15.25
CA ARG A 109 5.57 2.02 -14.75
C ARG A 109 4.96 2.66 -13.51
N ILE A 110 5.81 2.98 -12.55
CA ILE A 110 5.49 3.76 -11.36
C ILE A 110 6.23 5.07 -11.48
N TYR A 111 5.47 6.15 -11.54
CA TYR A 111 6.01 7.49 -11.67
C TYR A 111 6.19 8.11 -10.30
N VAL A 112 7.40 8.61 -10.03
CA VAL A 112 7.78 9.12 -8.71
C VAL A 112 8.40 10.50 -8.79
N ALA A 113 8.32 11.25 -7.70
CA ALA A 113 9.13 12.44 -7.47
C ALA A 113 10.09 12.21 -6.31
N ARG A 114 11.27 12.82 -6.40
CA ARG A 114 12.26 12.80 -5.33
C ARG A 114 11.83 13.70 -4.18
N LEU A 115 11.90 13.19 -2.95
CA LEU A 115 11.72 14.00 -1.74
C LEU A 115 13.05 14.67 -1.36
N LYS A 116 13.02 15.92 -0.88
CA LYS A 116 14.24 16.62 -0.44
C LYS A 116 14.72 16.08 0.92
N GLU A 117 16.01 16.20 1.21
CA GLU A 117 16.55 15.81 2.51
C GLU A 117 15.88 16.63 3.64
N GLY A 118 15.37 15.94 4.67
CA GLY A 118 14.57 16.52 5.75
C GLY A 118 13.04 16.45 5.55
N GLU A 119 12.54 15.97 4.41
CA GLU A 119 11.10 15.90 4.10
C GLU A 119 10.39 14.58 4.50
N GLY A 120 10.71 14.03 5.68
CA GLY A 120 10.00 12.86 6.23
C GLY A 120 10.12 11.63 5.34
N ALA A 121 11.33 11.10 5.29
CA ALA A 121 11.83 10.11 4.34
C ALA A 121 12.07 8.76 5.03
N VAL A 122 11.05 8.20 5.67
CA VAL A 122 11.14 6.83 6.16
C VAL A 122 10.05 6.01 5.46
N PRO A 123 10.45 4.91 4.81
CA PRO A 123 9.58 4.20 3.87
C PRO A 123 8.44 3.50 4.61
N SER A 124 7.29 3.36 3.96
CA SER A 124 6.22 2.48 4.48
C SER A 124 6.62 0.99 4.50
N TRP A 125 7.77 0.65 3.90
CA TRP A 125 8.31 -0.70 3.76
C TRP A 125 9.76 -0.77 4.25
N VAL A 126 9.98 -1.58 5.28
CA VAL A 126 11.27 -2.19 5.61
C VAL A 126 11.09 -3.66 5.24
N GLY A 127 12.03 -4.27 4.50
CA GLY A 127 11.89 -5.64 3.99
C GLY A 127 11.46 -6.65 5.07
N ASP A 128 10.93 -7.80 4.65
CA ASP A 128 10.51 -8.88 5.57
C ASP A 128 11.72 -9.37 6.40
N GLU A 129 11.96 -8.72 7.54
CA GLU A 129 12.86 -9.20 8.57
C GLU A 129 12.25 -10.44 9.23
N ILE A 130 13.09 -11.41 9.59
CA ILE A 130 12.63 -12.59 10.33
C ILE A 130 11.96 -12.09 11.62
N PRO A 131 10.65 -12.37 11.83
CA PRO A 131 9.92 -11.80 12.94
C PRO A 131 10.49 -12.33 14.25
N VAL A 132 10.75 -11.42 15.19
CA VAL A 132 11.10 -11.82 16.57
C VAL A 132 9.91 -12.55 17.18
N PRO A 133 10.08 -13.83 17.58
CA PRO A 133 8.98 -14.63 18.12
C PRO A 133 8.70 -14.26 19.58
N LEU A 134 7.56 -14.71 20.09
CA LEU A 134 7.09 -14.40 21.44
C LEU A 134 8.10 -14.83 22.52
N GLU A 135 8.69 -16.01 22.38
CA GLU A 135 9.58 -16.59 23.38
C GLU A 135 10.83 -15.71 23.58
N VAL A 136 11.40 -15.22 22.49
CA VAL A 136 12.55 -14.30 22.51
C VAL A 136 12.15 -12.95 23.11
N ALA A 137 10.97 -12.44 22.75
CA ALA A 137 10.50 -11.17 23.30
C ALA A 137 10.24 -11.24 24.80
N MET A 138 9.64 -12.34 25.27
CA MET A 138 9.41 -12.62 26.69
C MET A 138 10.71 -12.80 27.45
N GLU A 139 11.71 -13.49 26.90
CA GLU A 139 13.02 -13.60 27.53
C GLU A 139 13.68 -12.22 27.73
N VAL A 140 13.58 -11.33 26.74
CA VAL A 140 14.03 -9.93 26.92
C VAL A 140 13.24 -9.23 28.03
N GLY A 141 11.94 -9.49 28.15
CA GLY A 141 11.12 -9.01 29.25
C GLY A 141 11.56 -9.54 30.62
N GLU A 142 11.96 -10.81 30.68
CA GLU A 142 12.50 -11.46 31.88
C GLU A 142 13.86 -10.87 32.27
N ILE A 143 14.76 -10.61 31.32
CA ILE A 143 16.03 -9.93 31.59
C ILE A 143 15.78 -8.57 32.24
N ARG A 144 14.81 -7.78 31.72
CA ARG A 144 14.41 -6.50 32.32
C ARG A 144 13.88 -6.66 33.74
N ARG A 145 13.02 -7.66 33.96
CA ARG A 145 12.48 -7.99 35.30
C ARG A 145 13.59 -8.32 36.28
N ARG A 146 14.46 -9.26 35.94
CA ARG A 146 15.55 -9.72 36.80
C ARG A 146 16.52 -8.58 37.12
N TYR A 147 16.82 -7.75 36.12
CA TYR A 147 17.61 -6.54 36.34
C TYR A 147 16.93 -5.60 37.35
N GLN A 148 15.65 -5.31 37.17
CA GLN A 148 14.86 -4.48 38.11
C GLN A 148 14.85 -5.09 39.52
N GLU A 149 14.57 -6.39 39.66
CA GLU A 149 14.54 -7.11 40.95
C GLU A 149 15.90 -7.04 41.68
N HIS A 150 17.01 -7.18 40.96
CA HIS A 150 18.35 -7.01 41.55
C HIS A 150 18.58 -5.58 42.04
N ARG A 151 18.17 -4.57 41.26
CA ARG A 151 18.30 -3.15 41.64
C ARG A 151 17.45 -2.82 42.86
N GLU A 152 16.20 -3.28 42.90
CA GLU A 152 15.29 -3.12 44.05
C GLU A 152 15.77 -3.88 45.30
N GLY A 153 16.46 -5.02 45.11
CA GLY A 153 17.13 -5.78 46.16
C GLY A 153 18.41 -5.14 46.71
N GLY A 154 18.80 -3.95 46.21
CA GLY A 154 19.94 -3.17 46.68
C GLY A 154 21.27 -3.47 46.00
N ALA A 155 21.29 -4.32 44.96
CA ALA A 155 22.51 -4.54 44.18
C ALA A 155 22.85 -3.29 43.36
N SER A 156 24.15 -3.00 43.19
CA SER A 156 24.61 -1.97 42.26
C SER A 156 24.29 -2.34 40.81
N ALA A 157 24.23 -1.35 39.93
CA ALA A 157 24.01 -1.59 38.50
C ALA A 157 25.11 -2.50 37.92
N GLU A 158 26.36 -2.29 38.34
CA GLU A 158 27.51 -3.09 37.92
C GLU A 158 27.39 -4.56 38.34
N GLU A 159 26.92 -4.84 39.55
CA GLU A 159 26.70 -6.21 40.04
C GLU A 159 25.57 -6.92 39.28
N ALA A 160 24.44 -6.24 39.08
CA ALA A 160 23.30 -6.79 38.33
C ALA A 160 23.68 -7.05 36.85
N ILE A 161 24.40 -6.13 36.22
CA ILE A 161 24.94 -6.30 34.86
C ILE A 161 25.92 -7.47 34.81
N ALA A 162 26.81 -7.60 35.80
CA ALA A 162 27.78 -8.68 35.85
C ALA A 162 27.10 -10.06 35.90
N GLY A 163 26.10 -10.24 36.76
CA GLY A 163 25.37 -11.49 36.88
C GLY A 163 24.69 -11.91 35.58
N LEU A 164 23.97 -10.97 34.93
CA LEU A 164 23.32 -11.23 33.65
C LEU A 164 24.32 -11.45 32.51
N ALA A 165 25.42 -10.69 32.48
CA ALA A 165 26.47 -10.85 31.47
C ALA A 165 27.15 -12.22 31.54
N ASP A 166 27.41 -12.72 32.74
CA ASP A 166 28.06 -14.03 32.93
C ASP A 166 27.11 -15.18 32.52
N GLU A 167 25.81 -15.08 32.83
CA GLU A 167 24.78 -16.05 32.41
C GLU A 167 24.60 -16.09 30.89
N TYR A 168 24.44 -14.93 30.26
CA TYR A 168 24.27 -14.79 28.81
C TYR A 168 25.60 -14.84 28.03
N GLN A 169 26.72 -15.13 28.71
CA GLN A 169 28.06 -15.22 28.14
C GLN A 169 28.41 -14.02 27.23
N THR A 170 28.00 -12.83 27.66
CA THR A 170 28.09 -11.59 26.89
C THR A 170 29.04 -10.61 27.56
N PRO A 171 29.88 -9.87 26.81
CA PRO A 171 30.71 -8.82 27.39
C PRO A 171 29.89 -7.80 28.20
N ARG A 172 30.34 -7.49 29.43
CA ARG A 172 29.64 -6.60 30.36
C ARG A 172 29.24 -5.24 29.76
N HIS A 173 30.07 -4.68 28.90
CA HIS A 173 29.79 -3.40 28.24
C HIS A 173 28.62 -3.47 27.25
N LEU A 174 28.38 -4.63 26.60
CA LEU A 174 27.22 -4.83 25.72
C LEU A 174 25.94 -5.01 26.55
N MET A 175 26.01 -5.77 27.65
CA MET A 175 24.88 -5.93 28.57
C MET A 175 24.49 -4.59 29.21
N SER A 176 25.49 -3.82 29.68
CA SER A 176 25.29 -2.47 30.18
C SER A 176 24.62 -1.56 29.15
N ARG A 177 25.08 -1.61 27.89
CA ARG A 177 24.46 -0.84 26.81
C ARG A 177 23.02 -1.27 26.53
N ALA A 178 22.72 -2.57 26.59
CA ALA A 178 21.38 -3.10 26.35
C ALA A 178 20.37 -2.76 27.47
N LEU A 179 20.86 -2.58 28.70
CA LEU A 179 20.05 -2.27 29.88
C LEU A 179 20.02 -0.78 30.23
N ARG A 180 20.67 0.07 29.44
CA ARG A 180 20.80 1.50 29.73
C ARG A 180 19.44 2.18 29.89
N GLU A 181 18.53 2.00 28.94
CA GLU A 181 17.20 2.60 29.00
C GLU A 181 16.35 2.02 30.15
N VAL A 182 16.63 0.79 30.58
CA VAL A 182 15.99 0.16 31.74
C VAL A 182 16.47 0.79 33.04
N GLU A 183 17.78 1.02 33.18
CA GLU A 183 18.35 1.72 34.33
C GLU A 183 17.84 3.17 34.42
N GLU A 184 17.68 3.85 33.28
CA GLU A 184 17.08 5.18 33.23
C GLU A 184 15.61 5.16 33.69
N HIS A 185 14.82 4.14 33.31
CA HIS A 185 13.46 3.95 33.82
C HIS A 185 13.43 3.80 35.35
N ILE A 186 14.28 2.91 35.90
CA ILE A 186 14.37 2.67 37.35
C ILE A 186 14.76 3.95 38.09
N SER A 187 15.78 4.67 37.59
CA SER A 187 16.28 5.90 38.20
C SER A 187 15.25 7.03 38.22
N LEU A 188 14.36 7.07 37.22
CA LEU A 188 13.29 8.06 37.10
C LEU A 188 11.98 7.63 37.79
N GLY A 189 11.93 6.42 38.38
CA GLY A 189 10.71 5.87 38.98
C GLY A 189 9.61 5.56 37.96
N ILE A 190 9.99 5.35 36.70
CA ILE A 190 9.05 4.97 35.63
C ILE A 190 8.87 3.44 35.69
N PRO A 191 7.64 2.91 35.62
CA PRO A 191 7.41 1.47 35.59
C PRO A 191 8.15 0.81 34.42
N VAL A 192 9.02 -0.16 34.74
CA VAL A 192 9.74 -0.94 33.72
C VAL A 192 8.80 -1.99 33.12
N PRO A 193 8.61 -2.03 31.79
CA PRO A 193 7.86 -3.10 31.13
C PRO A 193 8.67 -4.40 31.07
N THR A 194 8.03 -5.51 31.42
CA THR A 194 8.66 -6.84 31.59
C THR A 194 7.79 -7.94 30.98
N ASP A 195 8.21 -9.19 31.09
CA ASP A 195 7.41 -10.37 30.70
C ASP A 195 6.13 -10.54 31.53
N ARG A 196 6.04 -9.86 32.69
CA ARG A 196 4.88 -9.89 33.59
C ARG A 196 4.19 -8.54 33.76
N ARG A 197 4.64 -7.49 33.06
CA ARG A 197 4.07 -6.14 33.15
C ARG A 197 3.95 -5.48 31.77
N ILE A 198 2.73 -5.19 31.38
CA ILE A 198 2.43 -4.26 30.30
C ILE A 198 2.34 -2.84 30.86
N VAL A 199 3.01 -1.90 30.22
CA VAL A 199 2.96 -0.48 30.60
C VAL A 199 2.30 0.31 29.48
N VAL A 200 1.23 1.05 29.79
CA VAL A 200 0.59 1.99 28.87
C VAL A 200 1.05 3.39 29.22
N GLU A 201 1.91 3.94 28.36
CA GLU A 201 2.55 5.25 28.52
C GLU A 201 1.84 6.30 27.67
N GLU A 202 1.44 7.41 28.28
CA GLU A 202 0.92 8.59 27.58
C GLU A 202 1.98 9.70 27.56
N ALA A 203 2.36 10.15 26.37
CA ALA A 203 3.37 11.18 26.16
C ALA A 203 3.03 12.08 24.96
N GLY A 204 2.39 13.22 25.23
CA GLY A 204 1.98 14.18 24.19
C GLY A 204 0.86 13.63 23.30
N GLU A 205 1.10 13.50 22.00
CA GLU A 205 0.14 12.91 21.04
C GLU A 205 0.32 11.39 20.86
N TYR A 206 1.21 10.77 21.65
CA TYR A 206 1.53 9.35 21.58
C TYR A 206 0.99 8.62 22.81
N VAL A 207 0.42 7.45 22.57
CA VAL A 207 0.17 6.43 23.59
C VAL A 207 0.94 5.18 23.21
N VAL A 208 1.87 4.76 24.06
CA VAL A 208 2.77 3.63 23.82
C VAL A 208 2.38 2.47 24.73
N VAL A 209 2.01 1.34 24.13
CA VAL A 209 1.84 0.07 24.86
C VAL A 209 3.17 -0.65 24.82
N HIS A 210 3.87 -0.69 25.95
CA HIS A 210 5.07 -1.51 26.11
C HIS A 210 4.64 -2.93 26.46
N VAL A 211 4.87 -3.85 25.53
CA VAL A 211 4.43 -5.24 25.58
C VAL A 211 5.40 -6.14 24.84
N THR A 212 5.94 -7.14 25.55
CA THR A 212 6.92 -8.11 25.02
C THR A 212 6.24 -9.25 24.26
N GLY A 213 5.31 -8.92 23.36
CA GLY A 213 4.55 -9.91 22.58
C GLY A 213 5.30 -10.46 21.36
N GLY A 214 6.43 -9.88 20.98
CA GLY A 214 7.08 -10.21 19.71
C GLY A 214 6.38 -9.55 18.52
N LEU A 215 6.92 -9.71 17.32
CA LEU A 215 6.55 -8.86 16.19
C LEU A 215 5.12 -9.12 15.69
N ARG A 216 4.73 -10.38 15.51
CA ARG A 216 3.43 -10.75 14.92
C ARG A 216 2.27 -10.49 15.87
N ILE A 217 2.43 -10.79 17.16
CA ILE A 217 1.41 -10.50 18.18
C ILE A 217 1.24 -8.98 18.31
N ASN A 218 2.34 -8.22 18.44
CA ASN A 218 2.24 -6.77 18.55
C ASN A 218 1.66 -6.14 17.29
N ARG A 219 1.99 -6.64 16.09
CA ARG A 219 1.36 -6.19 14.83
C ARG A 219 -0.14 -6.47 14.80
N THR A 220 -0.57 -7.61 15.34
CA THR A 220 -1.99 -7.98 15.47
C THR A 220 -2.72 -7.03 16.39
N LEU A 221 -2.19 -6.83 17.61
CA LEU A 221 -2.76 -5.92 18.59
C LEU A 221 -2.78 -4.48 18.09
N ALA A 222 -1.68 -4.00 17.49
CA ALA A 222 -1.60 -2.67 16.89
C ALA A 222 -2.71 -2.47 15.85
N ARG A 223 -2.95 -3.48 15.01
CA ARG A 223 -3.96 -3.40 13.96
C ARG A 223 -5.38 -3.37 14.53
N LEU A 224 -5.70 -4.24 15.48
CA LEU A 224 -6.99 -4.26 16.16
C LEU A 224 -7.25 -2.96 16.94
N LEU A 225 -6.26 -2.50 17.72
CA LEU A 225 -6.32 -1.25 18.47
C LEU A 225 -6.54 -0.07 17.54
N THR A 226 -5.84 0.00 16.41
CA THR A 226 -6.01 1.10 15.43
C THR A 226 -7.46 1.23 14.98
N VAL A 227 -8.06 0.13 14.53
CA VAL A 227 -9.43 0.15 13.99
C VAL A 227 -10.44 0.45 15.09
N HIS A 228 -10.34 -0.25 16.23
CA HIS A 228 -11.24 -0.06 17.36
C HIS A 228 -11.17 1.36 17.93
N LEU A 229 -9.96 1.88 18.15
CA LEU A 229 -9.77 3.21 18.73
C LEU A 229 -10.19 4.31 17.77
N ALA A 230 -9.90 4.20 16.46
CA ALA A 230 -10.33 5.20 15.49
C ALA A 230 -11.86 5.35 15.46
N GLU A 231 -12.60 4.25 15.57
CA GLU A 231 -14.07 4.25 15.68
C GLU A 231 -14.54 4.83 17.00
N LYS A 232 -13.89 4.45 18.11
CA LYS A 232 -14.25 4.89 19.45
C LYS A 232 -14.02 6.39 19.68
N VAL A 233 -12.91 6.94 19.19
CA VAL A 233 -12.56 8.35 19.38
C VAL A 233 -13.04 9.24 18.23
N GLY A 234 -13.54 8.66 17.14
CA GLY A 234 -14.03 9.39 15.96
C GLY A 234 -12.95 10.20 15.24
N ALA A 235 -11.68 9.81 15.39
CA ALA A 235 -10.54 10.48 14.76
C ALA A 235 -9.54 9.44 14.23
N PRO A 236 -8.77 9.76 13.17
CA PRO A 236 -7.74 8.86 12.67
C PRO A 236 -6.73 8.52 13.76
N VAL A 237 -6.46 7.23 13.91
CA VAL A 237 -5.38 6.70 14.75
C VAL A 237 -4.39 6.02 13.83
N SER A 238 -3.11 6.34 13.98
CA SER A 238 -2.05 5.57 13.34
C SER A 238 -1.32 4.74 14.37
N ALA A 239 -0.89 3.55 13.96
CA ALA A 239 -0.15 2.64 14.83
C ALA A 239 1.09 2.11 14.14
N GLN A 240 2.12 1.91 14.92
CA GLN A 240 3.30 1.16 14.55
C GLN A 240 3.70 0.24 15.70
N SER A 241 4.41 -0.81 15.36
CA SER A 241 4.80 -1.81 16.33
C SER A 241 6.18 -2.34 16.04
N ASP A 242 6.94 -2.54 17.10
CA ASP A 242 8.14 -3.37 17.12
C ASP A 242 7.87 -4.61 18.03
N PRO A 243 8.84 -5.53 18.20
CA PRO A 243 8.64 -6.72 19.04
C PRO A 243 8.32 -6.45 20.52
N TYR A 244 8.50 -5.21 21.00
CA TYR A 244 8.41 -4.84 22.41
C TYR A 244 7.41 -3.71 22.69
N ARG A 245 6.95 -2.99 21.65
CA ARG A 245 6.13 -1.77 21.80
C ARG A 245 5.15 -1.61 20.67
N ILE A 246 4.00 -1.05 20.99
CA ILE A 246 3.01 -0.53 20.04
C ILE A 246 2.88 0.97 20.28
N VAL A 247 3.22 1.78 19.29
CA VAL A 247 3.08 3.24 19.34
C VAL A 247 1.81 3.63 18.61
N LEU A 248 0.87 4.22 19.34
CA LEU A 248 -0.36 4.79 18.81
C LEU A 248 -0.22 6.31 18.79
N LYS A 249 -0.64 6.95 17.70
CA LYS A 249 -0.59 8.41 17.56
C LYS A 249 -1.98 8.95 17.27
N SER A 250 -2.46 9.83 18.15
CA SER A 250 -3.66 10.65 17.94
C SER A 250 -3.77 11.70 19.05
N LYS A 251 -4.26 12.90 18.70
CA LYS A 251 -4.46 13.99 19.65
C LYS A 251 -5.59 13.74 20.66
N THR A 252 -6.49 12.82 20.36
CA THR A 252 -7.67 12.52 21.19
C THR A 252 -7.52 11.23 22.00
N LEU A 253 -6.38 10.56 21.88
CA LEU A 253 -6.15 9.27 22.52
C LEU A 253 -5.49 9.45 23.90
N SER A 254 -5.95 8.68 24.87
CA SER A 254 -5.37 8.60 26.23
C SER A 254 -4.98 7.17 26.59
N ALA A 255 -4.14 7.00 27.60
CA ALA A 255 -3.80 5.68 28.16
C ALA A 255 -5.04 4.89 28.59
N ASP A 256 -6.05 5.57 29.16
CA ASP A 256 -7.28 4.93 29.63
C ASP A 256 -8.12 4.37 28.46
N ASN A 257 -8.15 5.07 27.31
CA ASN A 257 -8.82 4.54 26.12
C ASN A 257 -8.17 3.25 25.64
N VAL A 258 -6.84 3.18 25.67
CA VAL A 258 -6.07 2.03 25.21
C VAL A 258 -6.21 0.85 26.18
N LEU A 259 -6.11 1.09 27.48
CA LEU A 259 -6.32 0.06 28.52
C LEU A 259 -7.72 -0.56 28.40
N GLN A 260 -8.75 0.26 28.22
CA GLN A 260 -10.10 -0.24 28.00
C GLN A 260 -10.19 -1.04 26.69
N ALA A 261 -9.57 -0.55 25.62
CA ALA A 261 -9.57 -1.23 24.32
C ALA A 261 -8.91 -2.60 24.38
N LEU A 262 -7.83 -2.80 25.15
CA LEU A 262 -7.18 -4.12 25.29
C LEU A 262 -8.15 -5.22 25.77
N GLY A 263 -9.18 -4.86 26.54
CA GLY A 263 -10.24 -5.79 26.96
C GLY A 263 -11.36 -6.01 25.93
N GLU A 264 -11.47 -5.16 24.92
CA GLU A 264 -12.60 -5.11 23.96
C GLU A 264 -12.20 -5.59 22.54
N ILE A 265 -10.90 -5.57 22.20
CA ILE A 265 -10.40 -5.79 20.84
C ILE A 265 -10.42 -7.25 20.37
N LEU A 266 -10.64 -8.22 21.25
CA LEU A 266 -10.66 -9.63 20.87
C LEU A 266 -12.01 -10.02 20.23
N SER A 267 -12.17 -9.69 18.95
CA SER A 267 -13.34 -10.05 18.14
C SER A 267 -12.91 -10.56 16.76
N GLU A 268 -13.43 -11.72 16.35
CA GLU A 268 -13.23 -12.27 15.00
C GLU A 268 -13.75 -11.31 13.92
N GLU A 269 -14.85 -10.61 14.18
CA GLU A 269 -15.40 -9.61 13.25
C GLU A 269 -14.45 -8.41 13.12
N LEU A 270 -13.90 -7.93 14.25
CA LEU A 270 -12.93 -6.84 14.24
C LEU A 270 -11.64 -7.27 13.54
N LEU A 271 -11.13 -8.48 13.81
CA LEU A 271 -9.96 -9.04 13.14
C LEU A 271 -10.16 -9.05 11.63
N ARG A 272 -11.29 -9.61 11.17
CA ARG A 272 -11.62 -9.66 9.74
C ARG A 272 -11.61 -8.27 9.12
N ARG A 273 -12.35 -7.31 9.68
CA ARG A 273 -12.39 -5.92 9.19
C ARG A 273 -11.02 -5.25 9.19
N ALA A 274 -10.23 -5.49 10.23
CA ALA A 274 -8.91 -4.90 10.37
C ALA A 274 -7.92 -5.47 9.35
N VAL A 275 -7.97 -6.78 9.07
CA VAL A 275 -7.13 -7.41 8.04
C VAL A 275 -7.58 -6.99 6.64
N GLU A 276 -8.88 -6.98 6.33
CA GLU A 276 -9.42 -6.62 5.01
C GLU A 276 -8.97 -5.25 4.50
N THR A 277 -8.79 -4.30 5.43
CA THR A 277 -8.41 -2.93 5.13
C THR A 277 -6.88 -2.72 5.10
N SER A 278 -6.09 -3.80 5.25
CA SER A 278 -4.62 -3.73 5.31
C SER A 278 -3.97 -3.89 3.94
N GLY A 279 -2.83 -3.23 3.74
CA GLY A 279 -2.00 -3.43 2.53
C GLY A 279 -1.50 -4.86 2.40
N VAL A 280 -1.10 -5.47 3.51
CA VAL A 280 -0.64 -6.87 3.56
C VAL A 280 -1.71 -7.82 3.03
N PHE A 281 -2.98 -7.63 3.39
CA PHE A 281 -4.07 -8.43 2.85
C PHE A 281 -4.21 -8.29 1.34
N ARG A 282 -4.10 -7.08 0.80
CA ARG A 282 -4.13 -6.86 -0.66
C ARG A 282 -3.00 -7.62 -1.37
N ARG A 283 -1.79 -7.57 -0.82
CA ARG A 283 -0.63 -8.35 -1.30
C ARG A 283 -0.91 -9.85 -1.29
N ARG A 284 -1.41 -10.38 -0.16
CA ARG A 284 -1.73 -11.81 -0.03
C ARG A 284 -2.87 -12.23 -0.94
N LEU A 285 -3.89 -11.40 -1.11
CA LEU A 285 -5.01 -11.66 -2.03
C LEU A 285 -4.53 -11.81 -3.46
N VAL A 286 -3.65 -10.93 -3.95
CA VAL A 286 -3.04 -11.08 -5.28
C VAL A 286 -2.30 -12.40 -5.40
N HIS A 287 -1.50 -12.73 -4.39
CA HIS A 287 -0.74 -13.97 -4.36
C HIS A 287 -1.66 -15.20 -4.47
N VAL A 288 -2.69 -15.27 -3.63
CA VAL A 288 -3.67 -16.37 -3.63
C VAL A 288 -4.44 -16.41 -4.95
N ALA A 289 -4.88 -15.25 -5.47
CA ALA A 289 -5.62 -15.16 -6.73
C ALA A 289 -4.81 -15.67 -7.93
N ARG A 290 -3.48 -15.46 -7.95
CA ARG A 290 -2.58 -16.05 -8.95
C ARG A 290 -2.48 -17.56 -8.79
N LYS A 291 -2.22 -18.05 -7.57
CA LYS A 291 -2.08 -19.48 -7.28
C LYS A 291 -3.35 -20.29 -7.52
N MET A 292 -4.51 -19.67 -7.33
CA MET A 292 -5.81 -20.28 -7.62
C MET A 292 -6.26 -20.09 -9.07
N GLY A 293 -5.43 -19.47 -9.93
CA GLY A 293 -5.71 -19.35 -11.35
C GLY A 293 -6.86 -18.40 -11.67
N VAL A 294 -7.12 -17.42 -10.80
CA VAL A 294 -8.08 -16.34 -11.07
C VAL A 294 -7.44 -15.26 -11.93
N VAL A 295 -6.21 -14.86 -11.56
CA VAL A 295 -5.43 -13.87 -12.29
C VAL A 295 -4.31 -14.59 -13.05
N GLY A 296 -4.27 -14.40 -14.37
CA GLY A 296 -3.20 -14.97 -15.20
C GLY A 296 -1.85 -14.33 -14.89
N LYS A 297 -0.76 -15.09 -15.07
CA LYS A 297 0.61 -14.62 -14.82
C LYS A 297 0.95 -13.31 -15.54
N GLU A 298 0.43 -13.12 -16.76
CA GLU A 298 0.74 -11.96 -17.61
C GLU A 298 -0.08 -10.71 -17.28
N VAL A 299 -1.04 -10.76 -16.36
CA VAL A 299 -1.87 -9.59 -15.99
C VAL A 299 -1.12 -8.68 -15.01
N SER A 300 -1.06 -7.37 -15.29
CA SER A 300 -0.44 -6.38 -14.39
C SER A 300 -1.41 -5.96 -13.28
N LEU A 301 -0.93 -5.74 -12.06
CA LEU A 301 -1.75 -5.16 -10.99
C LEU A 301 -2.06 -3.68 -11.20
N LEU A 302 -1.29 -2.98 -12.04
CA LEU A 302 -1.64 -1.61 -12.40
C LEU A 302 -2.83 -1.58 -13.38
N ASP A 303 -3.08 -2.69 -14.09
CA ASP A 303 -4.24 -2.82 -14.97
C ASP A 303 -5.48 -3.27 -14.18
N VAL A 304 -5.28 -4.03 -13.10
CA VAL A 304 -6.33 -4.53 -12.21
C VAL A 304 -6.07 -4.00 -10.80
N SER A 305 -6.62 -2.84 -10.49
CA SER A 305 -6.52 -2.22 -9.16
C SER A 305 -6.70 -3.27 -8.05
N ALA A 306 -5.74 -3.38 -7.13
CA ALA A 306 -5.81 -4.34 -6.03
C ALA A 306 -7.09 -4.19 -5.20
N GLN A 307 -7.63 -2.97 -5.12
CA GLN A 307 -8.90 -2.68 -4.46
C GLN A 307 -10.10 -3.34 -5.18
N MET A 308 -10.11 -3.33 -6.51
CA MET A 308 -11.15 -4.01 -7.29
C MET A 308 -11.07 -5.53 -7.16
N LEU A 309 -9.88 -6.10 -7.00
CA LEU A 309 -9.71 -7.52 -6.70
C LEU A 309 -10.33 -7.87 -5.33
N VAL A 310 -10.11 -7.03 -4.31
CA VAL A 310 -10.74 -7.19 -2.99
C VAL A 310 -12.26 -7.21 -3.10
N GLU A 311 -12.85 -6.28 -3.86
CA GLU A 311 -14.30 -6.19 -4.02
C GLU A 311 -14.89 -7.35 -4.84
N SER A 312 -14.26 -7.71 -5.96
CA SER A 312 -14.75 -8.74 -6.88
C SER A 312 -14.63 -10.17 -6.34
N LEU A 313 -13.62 -10.43 -5.50
CA LEU A 313 -13.38 -11.76 -4.94
C LEU A 313 -14.06 -11.96 -3.59
N LYS A 314 -14.70 -10.94 -3.02
CA LYS A 314 -15.33 -11.03 -1.70
C LYS A 314 -16.31 -12.21 -1.62
N GLY A 315 -16.13 -13.06 -0.62
CA GLY A 315 -16.96 -14.27 -0.41
C GLY A 315 -16.62 -15.46 -1.32
N THR A 316 -15.60 -15.35 -2.18
CA THR A 316 -15.05 -16.50 -2.91
C THR A 316 -14.05 -17.28 -2.04
N PRO A 317 -13.79 -18.57 -2.33
CA PRO A 317 -12.74 -19.33 -1.64
C PRO A 317 -11.36 -18.67 -1.71
N VAL A 318 -11.07 -17.91 -2.76
CA VAL A 318 -9.81 -17.17 -2.94
C VAL A 318 -9.66 -16.08 -1.88
N TYR A 319 -10.75 -15.39 -1.58
CA TYR A 319 -10.77 -14.33 -0.58
C TYR A 319 -10.67 -14.88 0.83
N GLU A 320 -11.42 -15.94 1.14
CA GLU A 320 -11.35 -16.58 2.45
C GLU A 320 -9.97 -17.20 2.69
N GLU A 321 -9.36 -17.81 1.67
CA GLU A 321 -7.98 -18.31 1.77
C GLU A 321 -6.98 -17.17 1.93
N ALA A 322 -7.13 -16.07 1.19
CA ALA A 322 -6.26 -14.90 1.38
C ALA A 322 -6.35 -14.37 2.81
N LEU A 323 -7.55 -14.30 3.40
CA LEU A 323 -7.76 -13.86 4.77
C LEU A 323 -7.08 -14.81 5.77
N ARG A 324 -7.33 -16.12 5.64
CA ARG A 324 -6.68 -17.15 6.47
C ARG A 324 -5.16 -17.09 6.34
N PHE A 325 -4.64 -16.95 5.12
CA PHE A 325 -3.22 -16.91 4.83
C PHE A 325 -2.55 -15.65 5.39
N THR A 326 -3.20 -14.49 5.29
CA THR A 326 -2.72 -13.25 5.91
C THR A 326 -2.66 -13.38 7.43
N VAL A 327 -3.72 -13.88 8.07
CA VAL A 327 -3.72 -14.08 9.52
C VAL A 327 -2.65 -15.08 9.94
N PHE A 328 -2.49 -16.18 9.20
CA PHE A 328 -1.53 -17.23 9.49
C PHE A 328 -0.06 -16.81 9.26
N THR A 329 0.20 -15.91 8.32
CA THR A 329 1.59 -15.56 7.93
C THR A 329 2.05 -14.27 8.58
N ASP A 330 1.20 -13.25 8.58
CA ASP A 330 1.61 -11.87 8.87
C ASP A 330 1.17 -11.41 10.27
N TYR A 331 0.16 -12.07 10.85
CA TYR A 331 -0.41 -11.78 12.17
C TYR A 331 -0.29 -13.01 13.09
N ASP A 332 -0.63 -12.88 14.36
CA ASP A 332 -0.69 -14.00 15.30
C ASP A 332 -1.89 -13.80 16.23
N TRP A 333 -3.03 -14.30 15.76
CA TRP A 333 -4.31 -14.18 16.45
C TRP A 333 -4.36 -15.02 17.73
N GLU A 334 -3.83 -16.25 17.69
CA GLU A 334 -3.80 -17.13 18.86
C GLU A 334 -2.89 -16.58 19.95
N GLY A 335 -1.71 -16.06 19.57
CA GLY A 335 -0.81 -15.39 20.49
C GLY A 335 -1.39 -14.11 21.09
N ALA A 336 -2.13 -13.31 20.29
CA ALA A 336 -2.85 -12.15 20.80
C ALA A 336 -3.95 -12.52 21.81
N LYS A 337 -4.75 -13.56 21.51
CA LYS A 337 -5.75 -14.09 22.45
C LYS A 337 -5.13 -14.58 23.74
N TRP A 338 -4.04 -15.35 23.63
CA TRP A 338 -3.29 -15.82 24.80
C TRP A 338 -2.81 -14.65 25.66
N LEU A 339 -2.11 -13.68 25.07
CA LEU A 339 -1.52 -12.55 25.80
C LEU A 339 -2.57 -11.72 26.53
N ILE A 340 -3.67 -11.38 25.86
CA ILE A 340 -4.77 -10.65 26.50
C ILE A 340 -5.47 -11.53 27.55
N GLY A 341 -5.56 -12.85 27.33
CA GLY A 341 -6.05 -13.80 28.33
C GLY A 341 -5.18 -13.83 29.60
N GLU A 342 -3.86 -13.75 29.47
CA GLU A 342 -2.92 -13.64 30.61
C GLU A 342 -3.12 -12.35 31.40
N VAL A 343 -3.41 -11.24 30.71
CA VAL A 343 -3.76 -9.95 31.34
C VAL A 343 -5.09 -10.05 32.09
N GLN A 344 -6.12 -10.62 31.46
CA GLN A 344 -7.44 -10.81 32.08
C GLN A 344 -7.39 -11.75 33.29
N ALA A 345 -6.51 -12.75 33.25
CA ALA A 345 -6.27 -13.67 34.36
C ALA A 345 -5.41 -13.05 35.49
N GLY A 346 -4.90 -11.83 35.31
CA GLY A 346 -4.04 -11.14 36.28
C GLY A 346 -2.64 -11.72 36.40
N ARG A 347 -2.20 -12.57 35.46
CA ARG A 347 -0.82 -13.11 35.42
C ARG A 347 0.18 -12.13 34.83
N ILE A 348 -0.28 -11.27 33.92
CA ILE A 348 0.44 -10.10 33.43
C ILE A 348 -0.25 -8.86 33.97
N GLU A 349 0.46 -8.06 34.75
CA GLU A 349 -0.08 -6.82 35.32
C GLU A 349 -0.08 -5.68 34.29
N THR A 350 -1.02 -4.76 34.43
CA THR A 350 -1.07 -3.54 33.62
C THR A 350 -0.76 -2.33 34.48
N ALA A 351 0.24 -1.54 34.09
CA ALA A 351 0.56 -0.26 34.70
C ALA A 351 0.28 0.88 33.72
N ARG A 352 -0.07 2.06 34.25
CA ARG A 352 -0.18 3.29 33.48
C ARG A 352 0.93 4.26 33.88
N CYS A 353 1.45 5.03 32.94
CA CYS A 353 2.29 6.18 33.22
C CYS A 353 1.96 7.34 32.27
N THR A 354 2.00 8.56 32.80
CA THR A 354 1.79 9.78 32.02
C THR A 354 3.02 10.65 32.19
N LEU A 355 3.68 10.98 31.07
CA LEU A 355 4.96 11.69 31.05
C LEU A 355 4.86 12.93 30.14
N GLY A 356 5.63 13.97 30.45
CA GLY A 356 5.69 15.17 29.61
C GLY A 356 6.41 14.96 28.28
N SER A 357 7.24 13.93 28.19
CA SER A 357 7.97 13.50 26.99
C SER A 357 8.06 11.97 26.98
N PRO A 358 8.28 11.34 25.80
CA PRO A 358 8.48 9.90 25.73
C PRO A 358 9.58 9.41 26.67
N SER A 359 9.34 8.27 27.34
CA SER A 359 10.31 7.61 28.18
C SER A 359 11.53 7.13 27.37
N PRO A 360 12.65 6.77 28.01
CA PRO A 360 13.83 6.23 27.33
C PRO A 360 13.49 5.06 26.38
N LEU A 361 12.74 4.06 26.87
CA LEU A 361 12.27 2.95 26.04
C LEU A 361 11.31 3.39 24.93
N ALA A 362 10.35 4.27 25.19
CA ALA A 362 9.42 4.75 24.15
C ALA A 362 10.16 5.53 23.05
N SER A 363 11.18 6.30 23.43
CA SER A 363 12.01 7.09 22.52
C SER A 363 12.76 6.23 21.51
N LEU A 364 13.15 5.00 21.84
CA LEU A 364 13.82 4.08 20.90
C LEU A 364 12.96 3.76 19.66
N THR A 365 11.64 3.79 19.84
CA THR A 365 10.66 3.50 18.80
C THR A 365 10.15 4.79 18.18
N ILE A 366 9.73 5.75 19.00
CA ILE A 366 9.22 7.04 18.53
C ILE A 366 10.28 7.81 17.73
N SER A 367 11.57 7.79 18.09
CA SER A 367 12.60 8.53 17.32
C SER A 367 12.83 7.94 15.92
N ARG A 368 12.72 6.60 15.77
CA ARG A 368 12.70 5.94 14.46
C ARG A 368 11.50 6.43 13.63
N TYR A 369 10.39 6.70 14.32
CA TYR A 369 9.08 6.97 13.72
C TYR A 369 8.67 8.44 13.61
N GLN A 370 9.26 9.38 14.36
CA GLN A 370 9.06 10.82 14.17
C GLN A 370 9.52 11.25 12.78
N HIS A 371 10.53 10.57 12.24
CA HIS A 371 10.97 10.70 10.85
C HIS A 371 9.98 10.07 9.83
N GLU A 372 9.06 9.19 10.27
CA GLU A 372 7.96 8.61 9.48
C GLU A 372 6.70 9.51 9.46
N TYR A 373 6.46 10.30 10.52
CA TYR A 373 5.19 10.99 10.77
C TYR A 373 5.18 12.51 10.60
N GLU A 374 6.22 13.15 10.06
CA GLU A 374 6.08 14.53 9.58
C GLU A 374 5.17 14.53 8.33
N ALA A 375 3.87 14.57 8.63
CA ALA A 375 2.78 14.54 7.68
C ALA A 375 2.78 15.85 6.89
N TYR A 376 2.86 15.71 5.58
CA TYR A 376 2.39 16.72 4.67
C TYR A 376 0.90 16.91 4.91
N THR A 377 0.45 18.15 5.10
CA THR A 377 -0.98 18.41 5.27
C THR A 377 -1.75 17.95 4.01
N PRO A 378 -3.03 17.56 4.12
CA PRO A 378 -3.86 17.16 2.96
C PRO A 378 -3.81 18.16 1.81
N GLU A 379 -3.67 19.46 2.10
CA GLU A 379 -3.55 20.53 1.11
C GLU A 379 -2.24 20.45 0.31
N ARG A 380 -1.15 19.99 0.94
CA ARG A 380 0.15 19.82 0.30
C ARG A 380 0.16 18.57 -0.59
N ILE A 381 -0.47 17.47 -0.16
CA ILE A 381 -0.69 16.27 -0.99
C ILE A 381 -1.57 16.59 -2.19
N HIS A 382 -2.68 17.29 -1.97
CA HIS A 382 -3.58 17.74 -3.04
C HIS A 382 -2.84 18.57 -4.09
N ARG A 383 -2.01 19.53 -3.65
CA ARG A 383 -1.20 20.35 -4.56
C ARG A 383 -0.18 19.51 -5.34
N LEU A 384 0.40 18.48 -4.73
CA LEU A 384 1.32 17.55 -5.41
C LEU A 384 0.59 16.74 -6.49
N VAL A 385 -0.60 16.20 -6.21
CA VAL A 385 -1.41 15.46 -7.20
C VAL A 385 -1.78 16.35 -8.39
N VAL A 386 -2.26 17.57 -8.14
CA VAL A 386 -2.60 18.52 -9.21
C VAL A 386 -1.37 18.87 -10.07
N ASN A 387 -0.21 19.07 -9.43
CA ASN A 387 1.02 19.35 -10.16
C ASN A 387 1.53 18.14 -10.94
N ALA A 388 1.37 16.92 -10.42
CA ALA A 388 1.75 15.69 -11.11
C ALA A 388 0.90 15.46 -12.37
N VAL A 389 -0.42 15.60 -12.28
CA VAL A 389 -1.30 15.47 -13.46
C VAL A 389 -1.02 16.57 -14.48
N ARG A 390 -0.69 17.78 -14.02
CA ARG A 390 -0.25 18.86 -14.90
C ARG A 390 1.04 18.50 -15.65
N ALA A 391 2.04 17.97 -14.95
CA ALA A 391 3.31 17.57 -15.53
C ALA A 391 3.10 16.47 -16.57
N ARG A 392 2.36 15.40 -16.21
CA ARG A 392 2.00 14.30 -17.11
C ARG A 392 1.36 14.78 -18.39
N ILE A 393 0.28 15.57 -18.30
CA ILE A 393 -0.43 16.03 -19.51
C ILE A 393 0.48 16.89 -20.39
N ASN A 394 1.38 17.68 -19.80
CA ASN A 394 2.34 18.48 -20.56
C ASN A 394 3.42 17.64 -21.27
N SER A 395 3.80 16.48 -20.74
CA SER A 395 4.78 15.58 -21.36
C SER A 395 4.18 14.62 -22.40
N GLU A 396 2.86 14.56 -22.52
CA GLU A 396 2.21 13.79 -23.59
C GLU A 396 2.56 14.35 -24.98
N LEU A 397 2.86 13.45 -25.91
CA LEU A 397 3.07 13.79 -27.32
C LEU A 397 1.73 13.79 -28.05
N VAL A 398 1.46 14.87 -28.76
CA VAL A 398 0.26 15.00 -29.60
C VAL A 398 0.64 15.31 -31.03
N VAL A 399 -0.22 14.86 -31.95
CA VAL A 399 -0.12 15.23 -33.36
C VAL A 399 -1.05 16.41 -33.61
N LEU A 400 -0.46 17.52 -34.05
CA LEU A 400 -1.14 18.72 -34.50
C LEU A 400 -1.28 18.68 -36.02
N ALA A 401 -2.49 18.87 -36.53
CA ALA A 401 -2.78 18.80 -37.96
C ALA A 401 -3.65 19.96 -38.44
N CYS A 402 -3.26 20.63 -39.52
CA CYS A 402 -4.07 21.70 -40.10
C CYS A 402 -5.20 21.13 -40.97
N VAL A 403 -6.45 21.40 -40.60
CA VAL A 403 -7.62 20.85 -41.32
C VAL A 403 -7.97 21.63 -42.59
N ASP A 404 -7.49 22.87 -42.72
CA ASP A 404 -7.75 23.73 -43.87
C ASP A 404 -6.82 23.39 -45.05
N CYS A 405 -5.50 23.49 -44.86
CA CYS A 405 -4.55 23.23 -45.95
C CYS A 405 -4.22 21.74 -46.12
N ARG A 406 -4.46 20.92 -45.09
CA ARG A 406 -4.18 19.48 -45.05
C ARG A 406 -2.73 19.09 -45.38
N LYS A 407 -1.80 20.04 -45.27
CA LYS A 407 -0.38 19.88 -45.63
C LYS A 407 0.56 19.95 -44.43
N TYR A 408 0.09 20.47 -43.30
CA TYR A 408 0.89 20.62 -42.10
C TYR A 408 0.46 19.61 -41.05
N VAL A 409 1.43 18.83 -40.60
CA VAL A 409 1.33 17.88 -39.50
C VAL A 409 2.62 17.98 -38.69
N GLU A 410 2.51 18.09 -37.37
CA GLU A 410 3.64 18.18 -36.45
C GLU A 410 3.36 17.32 -35.22
N THR A 411 4.40 16.67 -34.70
CA THR A 411 4.34 16.04 -33.38
C THR A 411 4.96 17.00 -32.38
N ALA A 412 4.21 17.35 -31.34
CA ALA A 412 4.65 18.28 -30.31
C ALA A 412 4.28 17.75 -28.92
N GLU A 413 5.12 18.06 -27.93
CA GLU A 413 4.72 17.94 -26.53
C GLU A 413 3.65 18.98 -26.21
N VAL A 414 2.62 18.60 -25.48
CA VAL A 414 1.54 19.50 -25.06
C VAL A 414 2.09 20.73 -24.31
N GLY A 415 3.13 20.52 -23.49
CA GLY A 415 3.84 21.57 -22.77
C GLY A 415 4.51 22.58 -23.68
N GLY A 416 4.99 22.15 -24.85
CA GLY A 416 5.64 22.98 -25.87
C GLY A 416 4.69 23.78 -26.75
N VAL A 417 3.38 23.50 -26.74
CA VAL A 417 2.39 24.27 -27.50
C VAL A 417 2.20 25.65 -26.87
N GLU A 418 2.39 26.71 -27.65
CA GLU A 418 2.22 28.08 -27.19
C GLU A 418 0.89 28.68 -27.62
N GLY A 419 0.23 29.40 -26.70
CA GLY A 419 -0.93 30.24 -27.00
C GLY A 419 -2.02 29.55 -27.82
N ARG A 420 -2.25 30.05 -29.03
CA ARG A 420 -3.13 29.41 -30.03
C ARG A 420 -2.26 28.93 -31.19
N PRO A 421 -2.12 27.61 -31.40
CA PRO A 421 -1.30 27.10 -32.48
C PRO A 421 -1.88 27.52 -33.83
N SER A 422 -1.01 27.88 -34.78
CA SER A 422 -1.38 28.24 -36.13
C SER A 422 -0.53 27.47 -37.13
N CYS A 423 -1.10 27.20 -38.31
CA CYS A 423 -0.42 26.47 -39.36
C CYS A 423 0.69 27.35 -39.97
N PRO A 424 1.96 26.91 -39.96
CA PRO A 424 3.06 27.68 -40.55
C PRO A 424 2.98 27.78 -42.07
N LEU A 425 2.19 26.91 -42.73
CA LEU A 425 2.05 26.89 -44.20
C LEU A 425 0.92 27.78 -44.73
N CYS A 426 -0.16 27.96 -43.97
CA CYS A 426 -1.34 28.69 -44.46
C CYS A 426 -1.91 29.72 -43.47
N GLY A 427 -1.34 29.83 -42.27
CA GLY A 427 -1.78 30.77 -41.22
C GLY A 427 -3.07 30.39 -40.49
N SER A 428 -3.74 29.30 -40.88
CA SER A 428 -4.98 28.86 -40.23
C SER A 428 -4.78 28.47 -38.76
N GLN A 429 -5.70 28.89 -37.88
CA GLN A 429 -5.78 28.46 -36.49
C GLN A 429 -6.61 27.18 -36.30
N ARG A 430 -7.16 26.63 -37.39
CA ARG A 430 -7.91 25.37 -37.36
C ARG A 430 -6.94 24.19 -37.33
N ILE A 431 -6.36 23.98 -36.16
CA ILE A 431 -5.43 22.89 -35.85
C ILE A 431 -6.16 21.82 -35.05
N GLY A 432 -6.26 20.61 -35.59
CA GLY A 432 -6.77 19.45 -34.87
C GLY A 432 -5.69 18.75 -34.05
N VAL A 433 -6.09 18.15 -32.93
CA VAL A 433 -5.27 17.27 -32.08
C VAL A 433 -5.69 15.82 -32.33
N VAL A 434 -4.70 14.94 -32.49
CA VAL A 434 -4.89 13.49 -32.67
C VAL A 434 -3.99 12.75 -31.66
N ARG A 435 -4.59 11.85 -30.87
CA ARG A 435 -3.93 11.18 -29.73
C ARG A 435 -3.27 9.83 -30.03
N THR A 436 -3.75 9.11 -31.04
CA THR A 436 -3.48 7.66 -31.18
C THR A 436 -2.56 7.37 -32.37
N ALA A 437 -1.29 7.77 -32.30
CA ALA A 437 -0.33 7.49 -33.39
C ALA A 437 1.08 7.25 -32.84
N GLY A 438 1.71 6.13 -33.24
CA GLY A 438 3.16 5.99 -33.21
C GLY A 438 3.79 6.85 -34.33
N ARG A 439 5.09 7.15 -34.24
CA ARG A 439 5.82 8.03 -35.19
C ARG A 439 5.65 7.64 -36.67
N GLU A 440 5.37 6.36 -36.96
CA GLU A 440 5.15 5.82 -38.32
C GLU A 440 3.74 6.09 -38.88
N ASP A 441 2.72 6.31 -38.04
CA ASP A 441 1.35 6.61 -38.49
C ASP A 441 1.19 8.07 -38.94
N VAL A 442 1.98 8.98 -38.35
CA VAL A 442 1.89 10.43 -38.51
C VAL A 442 2.18 10.89 -39.95
N GLU A 443 3.11 10.24 -40.64
CA GLU A 443 3.43 10.54 -42.05
C GLU A 443 2.38 9.99 -43.03
N SER A 444 1.66 8.93 -42.65
CA SER A 444 0.63 8.30 -43.49
C SER A 444 -0.64 9.16 -43.60
N VAL A 445 -0.89 10.01 -42.61
CA VAL A 445 -2.04 10.94 -42.54
C VAL A 445 -2.00 11.97 -43.68
N LEU A 446 -0.81 12.44 -44.08
CA LEU A 446 -0.64 13.37 -45.21
C LEU A 446 -0.98 12.73 -46.58
N ARG A 447 -1.02 11.39 -46.67
CA ARG A 447 -1.20 10.66 -47.94
C ARG A 447 -2.60 10.08 -48.14
N GLY A 448 -3.47 10.07 -47.12
CA GLY A 448 -4.92 9.82 -47.23
C GLY A 448 -5.35 8.48 -47.87
N ARG A 449 -4.54 7.43 -47.80
CA ARG A 449 -4.75 6.19 -48.56
C ARG A 449 -5.40 5.04 -47.78
N THR A 450 -5.43 5.08 -46.44
CA THR A 450 -5.93 3.98 -45.60
C THR A 450 -7.21 4.34 -44.83
N PRO A 451 -8.07 3.37 -44.46
CA PRO A 451 -9.22 3.60 -43.59
C PRO A 451 -8.87 4.26 -42.25
N GLU A 452 -7.69 3.94 -41.72
CA GLU A 452 -7.11 4.50 -40.49
C GLU A 452 -6.76 5.98 -40.65
N SER A 453 -6.08 6.36 -41.74
CA SER A 453 -5.79 7.78 -42.04
C SER A 453 -7.06 8.64 -42.12
N ARG A 454 -8.17 8.09 -42.66
CA ARG A 454 -9.48 8.77 -42.68
C ARG A 454 -10.15 8.88 -41.31
N ARG A 455 -9.84 7.99 -40.37
CA ARG A 455 -10.32 8.06 -38.98
C ARG A 455 -9.58 9.16 -38.23
N LEU A 456 -8.25 9.19 -38.35
CA LEU A 456 -7.40 10.21 -37.74
C LEU A 456 -7.73 11.62 -38.25
N TRP A 457 -8.03 11.77 -39.56
CA TRP A 457 -8.43 13.07 -40.10
C TRP A 457 -9.79 13.56 -39.59
N ARG A 458 -10.75 12.64 -39.41
CA ARG A 458 -12.04 12.96 -38.80
C ARG A 458 -11.90 13.35 -37.33
N GLU A 459 -10.93 12.80 -36.62
CA GLU A 459 -10.60 13.22 -35.26
C GLU A 459 -10.05 14.65 -35.24
N ALA A 460 -9.08 14.97 -36.12
CA ALA A 460 -8.54 16.32 -36.26
C ALA A 460 -9.62 17.36 -36.62
N GLU A 461 -10.53 17.03 -37.55
CA GLU A 461 -11.66 17.89 -37.91
C GLU A 461 -12.57 18.18 -36.71
N ARG A 462 -12.81 17.17 -35.86
CA ARG A 462 -13.66 17.31 -34.66
C ARG A 462 -13.00 18.08 -33.54
N THR A 463 -11.68 17.99 -33.38
CA THR A 463 -10.94 18.68 -32.31
C THR A 463 -10.56 20.12 -32.68
N SER A 464 -10.41 20.42 -33.98
CA SER A 464 -9.99 21.75 -34.45
C SER A 464 -10.80 22.95 -33.93
N PRO A 465 -12.14 22.90 -33.76
CA PRO A 465 -12.90 24.06 -33.28
C PRO A 465 -12.59 24.40 -31.81
N LEU A 466 -12.27 23.39 -31.00
CA LEU A 466 -11.89 23.60 -29.60
C LEU A 466 -10.51 24.25 -29.51
N VAL A 467 -9.56 23.83 -30.34
CA VAL A 467 -8.22 24.40 -30.39
C VAL A 467 -8.24 25.84 -30.91
N GLU A 468 -9.04 26.13 -31.93
CA GLU A 468 -9.23 27.48 -32.44
C GLU A 468 -9.78 28.42 -31.35
N LYS A 469 -10.74 27.94 -30.55
CA LYS A 469 -11.39 28.72 -29.49
C LYS A 469 -10.53 28.87 -28.22
N TYR A 470 -9.98 27.78 -27.71
CA TYR A 470 -9.33 27.71 -26.39
C TYR A 470 -7.80 27.52 -26.45
N GLY A 471 -7.21 27.35 -27.63
CA GLY A 471 -5.75 27.26 -27.82
C GLY A 471 -5.12 26.09 -27.06
N LYS A 472 -4.00 26.36 -26.39
CA LYS A 472 -3.25 25.39 -25.57
C LYS A 472 -4.13 24.67 -24.56
N ALA A 473 -5.11 25.35 -23.96
CA ALA A 473 -6.01 24.70 -23.00
C ALA A 473 -6.81 23.57 -23.64
N ALA A 474 -7.24 23.70 -24.90
CA ALA A 474 -7.89 22.61 -25.62
C ALA A 474 -6.92 21.46 -25.88
N VAL A 475 -5.70 21.76 -26.32
CA VAL A 475 -4.67 20.74 -26.54
C VAL A 475 -4.39 19.96 -25.25
N PHE A 476 -4.28 20.67 -24.13
CA PHE A 476 -4.09 20.09 -22.80
C PHE A 476 -5.25 19.18 -22.38
N VAL A 477 -6.50 19.67 -22.43
CA VAL A 477 -7.68 18.87 -22.04
C VAL A 477 -7.89 17.67 -22.94
N LEU A 478 -7.72 17.84 -24.26
CA LEU A 478 -7.88 16.74 -25.22
C LEU A 478 -6.84 15.64 -25.03
N SER A 479 -5.70 15.94 -24.41
CA SER A 479 -4.63 14.98 -24.09
C SER A 479 -4.89 14.17 -22.82
N ALA A 480 -5.92 14.51 -22.05
CA ALA A 480 -6.35 13.69 -20.92
C ALA A 480 -6.89 12.32 -21.38
N ARG A 481 -6.71 11.30 -20.53
CA ARG A 481 -7.11 9.91 -20.78
C ARG A 481 -8.64 9.80 -20.78
N GLY A 482 -9.19 9.01 -21.71
CA GLY A 482 -10.65 8.78 -21.79
C GLY A 482 -11.49 10.04 -22.09
N MET A 483 -10.88 11.18 -22.40
CA MET A 483 -11.59 12.44 -22.66
C MET A 483 -12.24 12.41 -24.05
N SER A 484 -13.57 12.57 -24.16
CA SER A 484 -14.23 12.79 -25.44
C SER A 484 -14.26 14.26 -25.85
N VAL A 485 -14.46 14.54 -27.15
CA VAL A 485 -14.58 15.92 -27.66
C VAL A 485 -15.71 16.71 -26.96
N LYS A 486 -16.83 16.03 -26.70
CA LYS A 486 -18.00 16.64 -26.05
C LYS A 486 -17.71 16.98 -24.58
N GLU A 487 -17.02 16.09 -23.88
CA GLU A 487 -16.63 16.31 -22.49
C GLU A 487 -15.57 17.41 -22.39
N ALA A 488 -14.59 17.42 -23.30
CA ALA A 488 -13.60 18.50 -23.39
C ALA A 488 -14.25 19.87 -23.64
N GLU A 489 -15.24 19.95 -24.53
CA GLU A 489 -16.00 21.18 -24.77
C GLU A 489 -16.73 21.68 -23.52
N GLN A 490 -17.40 20.77 -22.80
CA GLN A 490 -18.08 21.12 -21.55
C GLN A 490 -17.11 21.63 -20.49
N LEU A 491 -15.96 20.96 -20.33
CA LEU A 491 -14.92 21.33 -19.39
C LEU A 491 -14.35 22.73 -19.70
N LEU A 492 -13.95 22.96 -20.95
CA LEU A 492 -13.37 24.22 -21.42
C LEU A 492 -14.37 25.38 -21.42
N SER A 493 -15.67 25.10 -21.52
CA SER A 493 -16.71 26.12 -21.39
C SER A 493 -16.78 26.72 -19.98
N ARG A 494 -16.42 25.94 -18.96
CA ARG A 494 -16.39 26.36 -17.55
C ARG A 494 -15.03 26.92 -17.16
N GLU A 495 -13.97 26.22 -17.54
CA GLU A 495 -12.58 26.54 -17.20
C GLU A 495 -11.75 26.71 -18.49
N PRO A 496 -11.74 27.90 -19.11
CA PRO A 496 -11.12 28.13 -20.42
C PRO A 496 -9.58 28.25 -20.38
N ARG A 497 -8.96 28.16 -19.20
CA ARG A 497 -7.52 28.30 -18.98
C ARG A 497 -7.01 27.14 -18.13
N ILE A 498 -5.74 26.79 -18.27
CA ILE A 498 -5.08 25.74 -17.47
C ILE A 498 -4.95 26.22 -16.02
N SER A 499 -5.98 25.95 -15.22
CA SER A 499 -6.08 26.27 -13.80
C SER A 499 -5.92 24.98 -12.95
N PRO A 500 -5.55 25.07 -11.66
CA PRO A 500 -5.62 23.93 -10.75
C PRO A 500 -6.99 23.24 -10.77
N ARG A 501 -8.06 24.03 -10.80
CA ARG A 501 -9.45 23.56 -10.87
C ARG A 501 -9.76 22.79 -12.16
N LEU A 502 -9.26 23.25 -13.31
CA LEU A 502 -9.38 22.49 -14.56
C LEU A 502 -8.76 21.10 -14.43
N ILE A 503 -7.58 21.02 -13.80
CA ILE A 503 -6.86 19.75 -13.62
C ILE A 503 -7.60 18.84 -12.63
N GLU A 504 -8.19 19.38 -11.58
CA GLU A 504 -9.06 18.63 -10.66
C GLU A 504 -10.26 18.02 -11.38
N GLU A 505 -10.93 18.78 -12.25
CA GLU A 505 -12.04 18.25 -13.04
C GLU A 505 -11.58 17.19 -14.06
N ILE A 506 -10.36 17.31 -14.62
CA ILE A 506 -9.75 16.26 -15.45
C ILE A 506 -9.53 14.97 -14.64
N ILE A 507 -8.99 15.07 -13.42
CA ILE A 507 -8.74 13.91 -12.54
C ILE A 507 -10.04 13.16 -12.26
N GLU A 508 -11.09 13.88 -11.89
CA GLU A 508 -12.41 13.28 -11.63
C GLU A 508 -13.03 12.66 -12.89
N HIS A 509 -12.75 13.25 -14.05
CA HIS A 509 -13.17 12.69 -15.33
C HIS A 509 -12.43 11.38 -15.65
N GLU A 510 -11.10 11.34 -15.52
CA GLU A 510 -10.30 10.14 -15.78
C GLU A 510 -10.74 9.00 -14.88
N LYS A 511 -11.03 9.29 -13.60
CA LYS A 511 -11.60 8.33 -12.65
C LYS A 511 -12.93 7.75 -13.13
N LYS A 512 -13.85 8.60 -13.61
CA LYS A 512 -15.16 8.16 -14.14
C LYS A 512 -15.03 7.39 -15.46
N ALA A 513 -14.10 7.77 -16.32
CA ALA A 513 -13.85 7.10 -17.60
C ALA A 513 -13.32 5.68 -17.37
N LEU A 514 -12.37 5.52 -16.44
CA LEU A 514 -11.89 4.22 -15.98
C LEU A 514 -13.06 3.36 -15.50
N LEU A 515 -13.91 3.89 -14.62
CA LEU A 515 -15.08 3.14 -14.11
C LEU A 515 -16.06 2.68 -15.20
N ARG A 516 -16.19 3.40 -16.33
CA ARG A 516 -17.07 3.02 -17.46
C ARG A 516 -16.45 1.96 -18.38
N GLU A 517 -15.13 1.85 -18.44
CA GLU A 517 -14.45 0.82 -19.25
C GLU A 517 -14.50 -0.56 -18.57
N PHE A 518 -14.77 -0.60 -17.26
CA PHE A 518 -14.84 -1.82 -16.45
C PHE A 518 -16.27 -2.24 -16.05
N SER A 519 -17.29 -1.52 -16.50
CA SER A 519 -18.73 -1.83 -16.31
C SER A 519 -19.38 -2.17 -17.64
#